data_AF-N8YC70-F1
#
_entry.id   AF-N8YC70-F1
#
_cell.length_a   1.000
_cell.length_b   1.000
_cell.length_c   1.000
_cell.angle_alpha   90.00
_cell.angle_beta   90.00
_cell.angle_gamma   90.00
#
_symmetry.space_group_name_H-M   'P 1'
#
loop_
_entity.id
_entity.type
_entity.pdbx_description
1 polymer ?
#
loop_
_entity_poly.entity_id
_entity_poly.type
_entity_poly.pdbx_seq_one_letter_code
_entity_poly.pdbx_strand_id
1 'polypeptide(L)' 'MYPYAQWAYYISMYKAGHKEYDIIMQKFIESQTDEIMKRNFESLYESEVEPLKTQNASNTN' A
#
# COMPACT_ATOMS: atom_id res chain seq x y z
N MET A 1 -12.19 -13.65 2.49
CA MET A 1 -10.81 -13.35 2.04
C MET A 1 -10.12 -12.62 3.17
N TYR A 2 -8.85 -12.91 3.49
CA TYR A 2 -8.15 -12.32 4.64
C TYR A 2 -7.53 -10.97 4.25
N PRO A 3 -8.07 -9.82 4.70
CA PRO A 3 -7.65 -8.49 4.21
C PRO A 3 -6.15 -8.24 4.41
N TYR A 4 -5.58 -8.71 5.52
CA TYR A 4 -4.13 -8.60 5.79
C TYR A 4 -3.27 -9.43 4.84
N ALA A 5 -3.74 -10.60 4.37
CA ALA A 5 -3.00 -11.40 3.39
C ALA A 5 -3.00 -10.73 2.02
N GLN A 6 -4.12 -10.11 1.64
CA GLN A 6 -4.23 -9.34 0.40
C GLN A 6 -3.35 -8.09 0.44
N TRP A 7 -3.33 -7.38 1.57
CA TRP A 7 -2.40 -6.28 1.82
C TRP A 7 -0.93 -6.71 1.65
N ALA A 8 -0.53 -7.81 2.31
CA ALA A 8 0.82 -8.34 2.23
C ALA A 8 1.25 -8.66 0.78
N TYR A 9 0.34 -9.21 -0.02
CA TYR A 9 0.60 -9.43 -1.44
C TYR A 9 0.80 -8.11 -2.20
N TYR A 10 -0.07 -7.12 -1.99
CA TYR A 10 0.01 -5.84 -2.70
C TYR A 10 1.29 -5.08 -2.42
N ILE A 11 1.71 -5.02 -1.15
CA ILE A 11 2.95 -4.35 -0.80
C ILE A 11 4.18 -5.11 -1.32
N SER A 12 4.17 -6.45 -1.35
CA SER A 12 5.24 -7.24 -1.96
C SER A 12 5.39 -6.92 -3.45
N MET A 13 4.29 -6.80 -4.18
CA MET A 13 4.32 -6.43 -5.59
C MET A 13 4.84 -5.01 -5.80
N TYR A 14 4.41 -4.07 -4.97
CA TYR A 14 4.91 -2.70 -5.02
C TYR A 14 6.42 -2.62 -4.74
N LYS A 15 6.90 -3.33 -3.69
CA LYS A 15 8.33 -3.43 -3.34
C LYS A 15 9.15 -4.10 -4.45
N ALA A 16 8.55 -4.96 -5.27
CA ALA A 16 9.16 -5.57 -6.45
C ALA A 16 9.19 -4.65 -7.69
N GLY A 17 8.68 -3.42 -7.59
CA GLY A 17 8.73 -2.41 -8.66
C GLY A 17 7.45 -2.31 -9.49
N HIS A 18 6.40 -3.08 -9.16
CA HIS A 18 5.10 -2.98 -9.83
C HIS A 18 4.32 -1.75 -9.31
N LYS A 19 4.60 -0.59 -9.89
CA LYS A 19 4.09 0.72 -9.43
C LYS A 19 2.57 0.82 -9.46
N GLU A 20 1.88 0.05 -10.29
CA GLU A 20 0.42 -0.01 -10.35
C GLU A 20 -0.22 -0.44 -9.03
N TYR A 21 0.53 -1.17 -8.19
CA TYR A 21 0.05 -1.58 -6.88
C TYR A 21 -0.13 -0.44 -5.89
N ASP A 22 0.43 0.74 -6.17
CA ASP A 22 0.15 1.97 -5.42
C ASP A 22 -1.35 2.30 -5.42
N ILE A 23 -1.93 2.35 -6.63
CA ILE A 23 -3.36 2.65 -6.84
C ILE A 23 -4.22 1.49 -6.35
N ILE A 24 -3.77 0.24 -6.51
CA ILE A 24 -4.50 -0.95 -6.03
C ILE A 24 -4.61 -0.92 -4.50
N MET A 25 -3.54 -0.54 -3.79
CA MET A 25 -3.57 -0.40 -2.32
C MET A 25 -4.51 0.72 -1.87
N GLN A 26 -4.50 1.89 -2.53
CA GLN A 26 -5.45 2.98 -2.23
C GLN A 26 -6.91 2.53 -2.39
N LYS A 27 -7.24 1.89 -3.53
CA LYS A 27 -8.60 1.37 -3.78
C LYS A 27 -8.99 0.27 -2.79
N PHE A 28 -8.05 -0.57 -2.40
CA PHE A 28 -8.28 -1.58 -1.39
C PHE A 28 -8.66 -0.93 -0.04
N ILE A 29 -7.93 0.10 0.40
CA ILE A 29 -8.25 0.87 1.61
C ILE A 29 -9.65 1.50 1.51
N GLU A 30 -9.95 2.17 0.40
CA GLU A 30 -11.25 2.80 0.16
C GLU A 30 -12.42 1.80 0.17
N SER A 31 -12.17 0.55 -0.24
CA SER A 31 -13.18 -0.51 -0.25
C SER A 31 -13.49 -1.12 1.12
N GLN A 32 -12.72 -0.79 2.17
CA GLN A 32 -12.97 -1.31 3.51
C GLN A 32 -14.19 -0.65 4.13
N THR A 33 -15.15 -1.45 4.58
CA THR A 33 -16.38 -0.99 5.26
C THR A 33 -16.23 -0.87 6.77
N ASP A 34 -15.25 -1.57 7.35
CA ASP A 34 -14.93 -1.45 8.77
C ASP A 34 -13.95 -0.30 8.96
N GLU A 35 -14.38 0.73 9.69
CA GLU A 35 -13.62 1.96 9.92
C GLU A 35 -12.31 1.73 10.69
N ILE A 36 -12.25 0.75 11.59
CA ILE A 36 -11.03 0.42 12.33
C ILE A 36 -10.04 -0.24 11.38
N MET A 37 -10.53 -1.18 10.56
CA MET A 37 -9.71 -1.87 9.56
C MET A 37 -9.20 -0.90 8.49
N LYS A 38 -10.04 0.02 8.02
CA LYS A 38 -9.65 1.07 7.07
C LYS A 38 -8.51 1.92 7.62
N ARG A 39 -8.66 2.44 8.85
CA ARG A 39 -7.61 3.24 9.53
C ARG A 39 -6.31 2.46 9.71
N ASN A 40 -6.40 1.17 10.03
CA ASN A 40 -5.21 0.33 10.15
C ASN A 40 -4.46 0.23 8.82
N PHE A 41 -5.16 0.04 7.69
CA PHE A 41 -4.51 0.01 6.38
C PHE A 41 -4.03 1.38 5.89
N GLU A 42 -4.71 2.47 6.23
CA GLU A 42 -4.20 3.84 6.02
C GLU A 42 -2.87 4.04 6.75
N SER A 43 -2.79 3.65 8.03
CA SER A 43 -1.54 3.74 8.81
C SER A 43 -0.42 2.86 8.24
N LEU A 44 -0.73 1.66 7.77
CA LEU A 44 0.25 0.79 7.10
C LEU A 44 0.73 1.39 5.78
N TYR A 45 -0.16 2.01 5.01
CA TYR A 45 0.19 2.69 3.77
C TYR A 45 1.13 3.87 4.01
N GLU A 46 0.80 4.75 4.95
CA GLU A 46 1.63 5.90 5.32
C GLU A 46 3.00 5.50 5.86
N SER A 47 3.07 4.43 6.66
CA SER A 47 4.32 3.99 7.28
C SER A 47 5.22 3.14 6.37
N GLU A 48 4.65 2.36 5.44
CA GLU A 48 5.43 1.45 4.61
C GLU A 48 5.53 1.85 3.14
N VAL A 49 4.54 2.53 2.57
CA VAL A 49 4.47 2.80 1.12
C VAL A 49 4.96 4.22 0.80
N GLU A 50 4.53 5.24 1.54
CA GLU A 50 4.96 6.63 1.33
C GLU A 50 6.50 6.83 1.39
N PRO A 51 7.25 6.18 2.30
CA PRO A 51 8.71 6.26 2.31
C PRO A 51 9.35 5.65 1.05
N LEU A 52 8.74 4.62 0.46
CA LEU A 52 9.24 3.96 -0.75
C LEU A 52 9.02 4.82 -1.99
N LYS A 53 7.92 5.58 -2.04
CA LYS A 53 7.65 6.53 -3.14
C LYS A 53 8.72 7.61 -3.22
N THR A 54 9.10 8.17 -2.08
CA THR A 54 10.10 9.25 -1.98
C THR A 54 11.52 8.75 -2.27
N GLN A 55 11.86 7.52 -1.86
CA GLN A 55 13.12 6.87 -2.24
C GLN A 55 13.20 6.61 -3.76
N ASN A 56 12.13 6.12 -4.37
CA ASN A 56 12.08 5.83 -5.80
C ASN A 56 12.14 7.09 -6.69
N ALA A 57 11.72 8.25 -6.17
CA ALA A 57 11.83 9.54 -6.88
C ALA A 57 13.22 10.18 -6.78
N SER A 58 14.04 9.77 -5.81
CA SER A 58 15.37 10.33 -5.55
C SER A 58 16.50 9.58 -6.28
N ASN A 59 16.20 8.42 -6.87
CA ASN A 59 17.18 7.54 -7.53
C ASN A 59 17.28 7.78 -9.07
N THR A 60 16.81 8.91 -9.57
CA THR A 60 16.84 9.29 -11.01
C THR A 60 17.81 10.42 -11.36
N ASN A 61 18.86 10.65 -10.54
CA ASN A 61 19.95 11.57 -10.87
C ASN A 61 21.26 10.83 -11.15
#